data_AF-X1DUE6-F1
#
_entry.id   AF-X1DUE6-F1
#
_cell.length_a   1.000
_cell.length_b   1.000
_cell.length_c   1.000
_cell.angle_alpha   90.00
_cell.angle_beta   90.00
_cell.angle_gamma   90.00
#
_symmetry.space_group_name_H-M   'P 1'
#
loop_
_entity.id
_entity.type
_entity.pdbx_description
1 polymer ?
#
loop_
_entity_poly.entity_id
_entity_poly.type
_entity_poly.pdbx_seq_one_letter_code
_entity_poly.pdbx_strand_id
1 'polypeptide(L)'
;QLDYKGTILYSAFSEPLLHKDLDQLLMLTKQYCPQSCSEVVTNGDFLDVDRIQRLFDSGLDTLYISLYDGPHQEEHFLKMKKEAGLKNDQLILRVRYLPEEQNFGLILNNRAGIINPLFEVIEEACFYPFYELSVDYDGSVLLCPQDWSKRYKIGDLNKQSIMEVWTDSD
;
A
#
# COMPACT_ATOMS: atom_id res chain seq x y z
N GLN A 1 16.26 18.32 3.51
CA GLN A 1 14.88 17.83 3.38
C GLN A 1 14.64 17.55 1.91
N LEU A 2 14.11 16.38 1.55
CA LEU A 2 13.76 16.06 0.17
C LEU A 2 12.36 16.64 -0.06
N ASP A 3 12.18 17.53 -1.04
CA ASP A 3 10.86 18.06 -1.41
C ASP A 3 10.04 16.97 -2.14
N TYR A 4 9.77 15.87 -1.45
CA TYR A 4 9.18 14.67 -2.00
C TYR A 4 7.70 14.89 -2.31
N LYS A 5 7.33 14.64 -3.57
CA LYS A 5 5.97 14.83 -4.11
C LYS A 5 5.35 13.52 -4.60
N GLY A 6 6.03 12.41 -4.35
CA GLY A 6 5.54 11.09 -4.73
C GLY A 6 4.56 10.52 -3.70
N THR A 7 4.31 9.22 -3.80
CA THR A 7 3.38 8.49 -2.95
C THR A 7 4.10 7.86 -1.76
N ILE A 8 3.51 8.00 -0.57
CA ILE A 8 3.85 7.21 0.62
C ILE A 8 2.66 6.29 0.90
N LEU A 9 2.87 5.01 0.64
CA LEU A 9 1.83 3.98 0.73
C LEU A 9 1.99 3.15 2.00
N TYR A 10 0.95 3.11 2.83
CA TYR A 10 0.82 2.21 3.97
C TYR A 10 0.13 0.92 3.53
N SER A 11 0.92 -0.12 3.31
CA SER A 11 0.50 -1.40 2.70
C SER A 11 1.56 -2.49 2.98
N ALA A 12 1.73 -3.42 2.04
CA ALA A 12 2.66 -4.54 2.00
C ALA A 12 2.11 -5.83 2.63
N PHE A 13 2.72 -6.30 3.71
CA PHE A 13 2.54 -7.67 4.23
C PHE A 13 1.54 -7.78 5.38
N SER A 14 0.76 -6.73 5.64
CA SER A 14 -0.16 -6.67 6.78
C SER A 14 -1.40 -5.82 6.48
N GLU A 15 -2.34 -5.83 7.42
CA GLU A 15 -3.51 -4.94 7.42
C GLU A 15 -3.18 -3.64 8.19
N PRO A 16 -3.02 -2.48 7.50
CA PRO A 16 -2.59 -1.24 8.14
C PRO A 16 -3.52 -0.75 9.25
N LEU A 17 -4.83 -1.03 9.17
CA LEU A 17 -5.79 -0.56 10.16
C LEU A 17 -5.60 -1.17 11.55
N LEU A 18 -4.89 -2.30 11.65
CA LEU A 18 -4.49 -2.90 12.92
C LEU A 18 -3.35 -2.13 13.63
N HIS A 19 -2.65 -1.25 12.93
CA HIS A 19 -1.62 -0.42 13.53
C HIS A 19 -2.27 0.73 14.33
N LYS A 20 -2.15 0.66 15.67
CA LYS A 20 -2.78 1.62 16.59
C LYS A 20 -2.40 3.09 16.32
N ASP A 21 -1.19 3.33 15.80
CA ASP A 21 -0.66 4.67 15.57
C ASP A 21 -0.72 5.10 14.09
N LEU A 22 -1.52 4.45 13.24
CA LEU A 22 -1.62 4.80 11.82
C LEU A 22 -1.97 6.29 11.60
N ASP A 23 -2.93 6.80 12.36
CA ASP A 23 -3.35 8.21 12.33
C ASP A 23 -2.15 9.14 12.65
N GLN A 24 -1.32 8.78 13.63
CA GLN A 24 -0.11 9.53 13.98
C GLN A 24 0.96 9.46 12.87
N LEU A 25 1.10 8.31 12.21
CA LEU A 25 2.04 8.16 11.09
C LEU A 25 1.63 9.05 9.90
N LEU A 26 0.34 9.13 9.60
CA LEU A 26 -0.18 10.03 8.56
C LEU A 26 0.10 11.50 8.89
N MET A 27 -0.14 11.91 10.14
CA MET A 27 0.16 13.27 10.59
C MET A 27 1.66 13.60 10.47
N LEU A 28 2.53 12.66 10.86
CA LEU A 28 3.99 12.81 10.72
C LEU A 28 4.39 12.91 9.24
N THR A 29 3.79 12.10 8.38
CA THR A 29 4.03 12.17 6.93
C THR A 29 3.69 13.56 6.40
N LYS A 30 2.53 14.12 6.74
CA LYS A 30 2.18 15.47 6.29
C LYS A 30 3.01 16.56 6.93
N GLN A 31 3.50 16.36 8.16
CA GLN A 31 4.42 17.29 8.81
C GLN A 31 5.78 17.36 8.10
N TYR A 32 6.36 16.22 7.72
CA TYR A 32 7.72 16.16 7.16
C TYR A 32 7.75 16.16 5.61
N CYS A 33 6.69 15.65 4.98
CA CYS A 33 6.50 15.53 3.53
C CYS A 33 5.13 16.10 3.13
N PRO A 34 4.87 17.41 3.34
CA PRO A 34 3.54 17.99 3.12
C PRO A 34 3.02 17.89 1.68
N GLN A 35 3.91 17.69 0.71
CA GLN A 35 3.55 17.59 -0.70
C GLN A 35 3.41 16.15 -1.20
N SER A 36 3.65 15.14 -0.36
CA SER A 36 3.48 13.73 -0.75
C SER A 36 2.00 13.34 -0.77
N CYS A 37 1.65 12.38 -1.61
CA CYS A 37 0.36 11.70 -1.58
C CYS A 37 0.43 10.53 -0.59
N SER A 38 -0.33 10.58 0.50
CA SER A 38 -0.46 9.50 1.47
C SER A 38 -1.59 8.57 1.07
N GLU A 39 -1.29 7.29 0.92
CA GLU A 39 -2.23 6.27 0.51
C GLU A 39 -2.28 5.12 1.52
N VAL A 40 -3.47 4.55 1.73
CA VAL A 40 -3.66 3.35 2.57
C VAL A 40 -4.37 2.28 1.74
N VAL A 41 -3.86 1.06 1.81
CA VAL A 41 -4.45 -0.12 1.19
C VAL A 41 -4.92 -1.06 2.31
N THR A 42 -6.21 -1.34 2.36
CA THR A 42 -6.84 -2.15 3.41
C THR A 42 -7.81 -3.18 2.83
N ASN A 43 -8.09 -4.23 3.58
CA ASN A 43 -9.23 -5.13 3.34
C ASN A 43 -10.58 -4.52 3.78
N GLY A 44 -10.57 -3.49 4.62
CA GLY A 44 -11.74 -2.76 5.07
C GLY A 44 -12.45 -3.31 6.30
N ASP A 45 -12.00 -4.42 6.89
CA ASP A 45 -12.70 -5.12 7.99
C ASP A 45 -12.86 -4.26 9.25
N PHE A 46 -11.93 -3.33 9.47
CA PHE A 46 -11.88 -2.44 10.64
C PHE A 46 -12.34 -1.02 10.32
N LEU A 47 -13.01 -0.81 9.17
CA LEU A 47 -13.55 0.50 8.82
C LEU A 47 -14.95 0.71 9.37
N ASP A 48 -15.13 1.88 9.94
CA ASP A 48 -16.41 2.55 10.12
C ASP A 48 -16.27 4.00 9.63
N VAL A 49 -17.38 4.72 9.58
CA VAL A 49 -17.41 6.11 9.09
C VAL A 49 -16.48 7.01 9.91
N ASP A 50 -16.43 6.83 11.23
CA ASP A 50 -15.59 7.63 12.13
C ASP A 50 -14.10 7.34 11.88
N ARG A 51 -13.71 6.08 11.69
CA ARG A 51 -12.33 5.68 11.37
C ARG A 51 -11.92 6.23 10.03
N ILE A 52 -12.79 6.18 9.03
CA ILE A 52 -12.54 6.79 7.72
C ILE A 52 -12.27 8.29 7.90
N GLN A 53 -13.16 9.03 8.56
CA GLN A 53 -12.98 10.46 8.79
C GLN A 53 -11.67 10.78 9.53
N ARG A 54 -11.35 10.03 10.60
CA ARG A 54 -10.09 10.19 11.33
C ARG A 54 -8.85 10.02 10.46
N LEU A 55 -8.85 9.07 9.52
CA LEU A 55 -7.73 8.86 8.60
C LEU A 55 -7.52 10.09 7.70
N PHE A 56 -8.60 10.64 7.13
CA PHE A 56 -8.53 11.83 6.27
C PHE A 56 -8.16 13.08 7.07
N ASP A 57 -8.71 13.26 8.27
CA ASP A 57 -8.34 14.36 9.18
C ASP A 57 -6.86 14.29 9.58
N SER A 58 -6.30 13.08 9.64
CA SER A 58 -4.87 12.84 9.92
C SER A 58 -3.96 13.05 8.72
N GLY A 59 -4.53 13.33 7.54
CA GLY A 59 -3.77 13.63 6.32
C GLY A 59 -3.71 12.50 5.29
N LEU A 60 -4.60 11.51 5.34
CA LEU A 60 -4.74 10.58 4.22
C LEU A 60 -5.27 11.30 2.97
N ASP A 61 -4.72 11.02 1.78
CA ASP A 61 -5.26 11.53 0.51
C ASP A 61 -6.18 10.51 -0.16
N THR A 62 -5.78 9.23 -0.18
CA THR A 62 -6.54 8.16 -0.85
C THR A 62 -6.59 6.89 -0.02
N LEU A 63 -7.80 6.35 0.17
CA LEU A 63 -8.07 5.06 0.77
C LEU A 63 -8.48 4.05 -0.31
N TYR A 64 -7.72 2.97 -0.44
CA TYR A 64 -8.05 1.85 -1.31
C TYR A 64 -8.55 0.66 -0.51
N ILE A 65 -9.76 0.19 -0.82
CA ILE A 65 -10.37 -0.97 -0.15
C ILE A 65 -10.41 -2.15 -1.13
N SER A 66 -9.77 -3.26 -0.77
CA SER A 66 -9.81 -4.51 -1.54
C SER A 66 -11.04 -5.34 -1.15
N LEU A 67 -11.91 -5.64 -2.10
CA LEU A 67 -13.17 -6.35 -1.88
C LEU A 67 -13.03 -7.83 -2.22
N TYR A 68 -12.89 -8.69 -1.21
CA TYR A 68 -12.62 -10.12 -1.39
C TYR A 68 -13.88 -11.00 -1.33
N ASP A 69 -14.95 -10.56 -0.69
CA ASP A 69 -16.10 -11.42 -0.35
C ASP A 69 -17.20 -11.37 -1.40
N GLY A 70 -17.42 -10.21 -2.04
CA GLY A 70 -18.41 -10.10 -3.11
C GLY A 70 -18.96 -8.69 -3.37
N PRO A 71 -19.88 -8.57 -4.35
CA PRO A 71 -20.47 -7.30 -4.76
C PRO A 71 -21.20 -6.53 -3.65
N HIS A 72 -21.71 -7.24 -2.63
CA HIS A 72 -22.37 -6.62 -1.48
C HIS A 72 -21.47 -5.63 -0.72
N GLN A 73 -20.14 -5.84 -0.76
CA GLN A 73 -19.18 -4.93 -0.13
C GLN A 73 -19.12 -3.57 -0.84
N GLU A 74 -19.42 -3.50 -2.15
CA GLU A 74 -19.41 -2.22 -2.88
C GLU A 74 -20.47 -1.27 -2.35
N GLU A 75 -21.71 -1.73 -2.25
CA GLU A 75 -22.80 -0.92 -1.71
C GLU A 75 -22.49 -0.47 -0.27
N HIS A 76 -21.95 -1.38 0.54
CA HIS A 76 -21.55 -1.11 1.92
C HIS A 76 -20.52 0.03 2.02
N PHE A 77 -19.41 -0.06 1.29
CA PHE A 77 -18.35 0.95 1.37
C PHE A 77 -18.70 2.24 0.60
N LEU A 78 -19.52 2.18 -0.46
CA LEU A 78 -20.05 3.39 -1.12
C LEU A 78 -21.01 4.17 -0.19
N LYS A 79 -21.79 3.47 0.63
CA LYS A 79 -22.60 4.10 1.67
C LYS A 79 -21.71 4.79 2.71
N MET A 80 -20.69 4.10 3.23
CA MET A 80 -19.73 4.73 4.15
C MET A 80 -19.02 5.93 3.54
N LYS A 81 -18.58 5.84 2.28
CA LYS A 81 -17.96 6.95 1.55
C LYS A 81 -18.85 8.20 1.56
N LYS A 82 -20.15 8.00 1.28
CA LYS A 82 -21.14 9.08 1.27
C LYS A 82 -21.38 9.65 2.67
N GLU A 83 -21.50 8.80 3.68
CA GLU A 83 -21.69 9.20 5.08
C GLU A 83 -20.47 9.94 5.64
N ALA A 84 -19.27 9.54 5.25
CA ALA A 84 -18.02 10.21 5.57
C ALA A 84 -17.81 11.53 4.80
N GLY A 85 -18.61 11.81 3.77
CA GLY A 85 -18.52 13.04 2.97
C GLY A 85 -17.34 13.10 2.01
N LEU A 86 -16.82 11.95 1.57
CA LEU A 86 -15.62 11.87 0.74
C LEU A 86 -15.89 12.09 -0.75
N LYS A 87 -14.90 12.65 -1.45
CA LYS A 87 -14.89 12.80 -2.90
C LYS A 87 -14.62 11.47 -3.61
N ASN A 88 -14.83 11.46 -4.93
CA ASN A 88 -14.70 10.25 -5.73
C ASN A 88 -13.28 9.66 -5.74
N ASP A 89 -12.28 10.51 -5.77
CA ASP A 89 -10.84 10.20 -5.76
C ASP A 89 -10.31 9.78 -4.38
N GLN A 90 -10.99 10.13 -3.30
CA GLN A 90 -10.51 9.86 -1.94
C GLN A 90 -10.74 8.40 -1.49
N LEU A 91 -11.80 7.73 -1.95
CA LEU A 91 -12.05 6.33 -1.60
C LEU A 91 -12.30 5.51 -2.85
N ILE A 92 -11.40 4.55 -3.10
CA ILE A 92 -11.38 3.73 -4.32
C ILE A 92 -11.57 2.27 -3.93
N LEU A 93 -12.59 1.65 -4.53
CA LEU A 93 -12.86 0.23 -4.36
C LEU A 93 -12.08 -0.57 -5.39
N ARG A 94 -11.44 -1.65 -4.94
CA ARG A 94 -10.71 -2.59 -5.79
C ARG A 94 -11.43 -3.92 -5.73
N VAL A 95 -12.08 -4.29 -6.82
CA VAL A 95 -12.79 -5.56 -6.94
C VAL A 95 -11.78 -6.70 -6.93
N ARG A 96 -11.93 -7.63 -5.95
CA ARG A 96 -11.04 -8.79 -5.76
C ARG A 96 -11.79 -10.11 -5.59
N TYR A 97 -13.09 -10.12 -5.90
CA TYR A 97 -13.99 -11.26 -5.74
C TYR A 97 -14.41 -11.88 -7.09
N LEU A 98 -13.83 -11.44 -8.21
CA LEU A 98 -14.20 -11.98 -9.53
C LEU A 98 -13.90 -13.49 -9.62
N PRO A 99 -14.47 -14.20 -10.59
CA PRO A 99 -14.13 -15.59 -10.85
C PRO A 99 -12.64 -15.80 -11.21
N GLU A 100 -12.17 -17.04 -11.07
CA GLU A 100 -10.79 -17.45 -11.39
C GLU A 100 -10.41 -17.16 -12.84
N GLU A 101 -11.35 -17.30 -13.78
CA GLU A 101 -11.15 -17.00 -15.21
C GLU A 101 -10.84 -15.52 -15.47
N GLN A 102 -11.15 -14.65 -14.50
CA GLN A 102 -10.84 -13.23 -14.49
C GLN A 102 -9.74 -12.90 -13.48
N ASN A 103 -8.95 -13.90 -13.07
CA ASN A 103 -7.87 -13.80 -12.08
C ASN A 103 -8.32 -13.16 -10.77
N PHE A 104 -9.58 -13.35 -10.36
CA PHE A 104 -10.14 -12.69 -9.18
C PHE A 104 -10.09 -11.15 -9.22
N GLY A 105 -9.95 -10.52 -10.39
CA GLY A 105 -9.75 -9.06 -10.48
C GLY A 105 -8.35 -8.61 -10.05
N LEU A 106 -7.40 -9.53 -10.02
CA LEU A 106 -6.00 -9.31 -9.69
C LEU A 106 -5.11 -9.42 -10.93
N ILE A 107 -4.00 -8.69 -10.88
CA ILE A 107 -2.79 -9.09 -11.60
C ILE A 107 -2.07 -10.07 -10.69
N LEU A 108 -2.30 -11.37 -10.91
CA LEU A 108 -1.66 -12.42 -10.13
C LEU A 108 -0.16 -12.47 -10.44
N ASN A 109 0.65 -12.64 -9.40
CA ASN A 109 2.08 -12.88 -9.52
C ASN A 109 2.49 -13.96 -8.52
N ASN A 110 3.63 -14.58 -8.76
CA ASN A 110 4.13 -15.71 -7.96
C ASN A 110 4.87 -15.29 -6.68
N ARG A 111 4.77 -14.00 -6.27
CA ARG A 111 5.45 -13.42 -5.10
C ARG A 111 6.95 -13.72 -5.11
N ALA A 112 7.60 -13.33 -6.21
CA ALA A 112 9.02 -13.60 -6.45
C ALA A 112 9.39 -15.11 -6.37
N GLY A 113 8.47 -16.00 -6.76
CA GLY A 113 8.68 -17.45 -6.82
C GLY A 113 8.41 -18.20 -5.51
N ILE A 114 7.80 -17.57 -4.51
CA ILE A 114 7.36 -18.26 -3.28
C ILE A 114 6.13 -19.11 -3.55
N ILE A 115 5.23 -18.59 -4.38
CA ILE A 115 4.08 -19.35 -4.84
C ILE A 115 4.53 -20.04 -6.12
N ASN A 116 4.76 -21.36 -6.07
CA ASN A 116 5.14 -22.11 -7.27
C ASN A 116 4.09 -21.89 -8.36
N PRO A 117 4.47 -21.40 -9.56
CA PRO A 117 3.48 -21.02 -10.55
C PRO A 117 2.95 -22.22 -11.34
N LEU A 118 1.67 -22.10 -11.73
CA LEU A 118 1.08 -22.64 -12.97
C LEU A 118 1.10 -21.56 -14.09
N PHE A 119 2.07 -20.65 -14.07
CA PHE A 119 2.13 -19.47 -14.95
C PHE A 119 3.39 -19.50 -15.83
N GLU A 120 3.28 -18.93 -17.03
CA GLU A 120 4.42 -18.71 -17.93
C GLU A 120 5.41 -17.68 -17.34
N VAL A 121 6.69 -17.89 -17.61
CA VAL A 121 7.74 -16.95 -17.21
C VAL A 121 7.71 -15.74 -18.14
N ILE A 122 7.67 -14.55 -17.55
CA ILE A 122 7.76 -13.30 -18.30
C ILE A 122 9.23 -12.90 -18.42
N GLU A 123 9.76 -12.89 -19.64
CA GLU A 123 11.13 -12.46 -19.95
C GLU A 123 11.20 -10.96 -20.29
N GLU A 124 10.67 -10.12 -19.40
CA GLU A 124 10.68 -8.66 -19.56
C GLU A 124 11.48 -7.97 -18.46
N ALA A 125 11.97 -6.76 -18.77
CA ALA A 125 12.63 -5.92 -17.80
C ALA A 125 11.64 -5.45 -16.72
N CYS A 126 12.01 -5.60 -15.46
CA CYS A 126 11.25 -5.10 -14.32
C CYS A 126 11.86 -3.78 -13.84
N PHE A 127 11.04 -2.73 -13.77
CA PHE A 127 11.49 -1.41 -13.33
C PHE A 127 11.12 -1.05 -11.89
N TYR A 128 10.40 -1.93 -11.15
CA TYR A 128 9.99 -1.68 -9.76
C TYR A 128 11.12 -1.12 -8.87
N PRO A 129 12.34 -1.68 -8.88
CA PRO A 129 13.42 -1.18 -8.03
C PRO A 129 13.85 0.27 -8.31
N PHE A 130 13.50 0.82 -9.48
CA PHE A 130 13.94 2.16 -9.90
C PHE A 130 12.93 3.26 -9.62
N TYR A 131 11.72 2.93 -9.16
CA TYR A 131 10.71 3.94 -8.82
C TYR A 131 9.98 3.69 -7.50
N GLU A 132 10.16 2.53 -6.86
CA GLU A 132 9.51 2.19 -5.60
C GLU A 132 10.51 1.60 -4.60
N LEU A 133 10.46 2.08 -3.36
CA LEU A 133 11.26 1.58 -2.24
C LEU A 133 10.32 1.01 -1.17
N SER A 134 10.57 -0.22 -0.72
CA SER A 134 9.75 -0.90 0.29
C SER A 134 10.45 -0.91 1.64
N VAL A 135 9.86 -0.26 2.64
CA VAL A 135 10.34 -0.25 4.03
C VAL A 135 9.52 -1.23 4.86
N ASP A 136 10.19 -2.17 5.52
CA ASP A 136 9.56 -3.12 6.45
C ASP A 136 9.46 -2.52 7.86
N TYR A 137 8.67 -3.15 8.73
CA TYR A 137 8.37 -2.62 10.06
C TYR A 137 9.60 -2.44 10.97
N ASP A 138 10.69 -3.17 10.71
CA ASP A 138 11.94 -3.10 11.46
C ASP A 138 12.92 -2.04 10.91
N GLY A 139 12.54 -1.32 9.86
CA GLY A 139 13.38 -0.34 9.16
C GLY A 139 14.24 -0.93 8.05
N SER A 140 14.21 -2.26 7.84
CA SER A 140 14.86 -2.89 6.68
C SER A 140 14.22 -2.38 5.39
N VAL A 141 15.05 -2.13 4.38
CA VAL A 141 14.61 -1.79 3.02
C VAL A 141 14.73 -3.03 2.13
N LEU A 142 13.64 -3.38 1.45
CA LEU A 142 13.56 -4.51 0.53
C LEU A 142 13.69 -4.05 -0.91
N LEU A 143 14.32 -4.89 -1.75
CA LEU A 143 14.47 -4.62 -3.19
C LEU A 143 13.14 -4.48 -3.92
N CYS A 144 12.11 -5.24 -3.50
CA CYS A 144 10.83 -5.29 -4.18
C CYS A 144 9.71 -5.64 -3.19
N PRO A 145 8.52 -4.99 -3.27
CA PRO A 145 7.37 -5.34 -2.45
C PRO A 145 6.83 -6.76 -2.70
N GLN A 146 7.21 -7.39 -3.81
CA GLN A 146 6.84 -8.77 -4.13
C GLN A 146 7.73 -9.81 -3.44
N ASP A 147 8.88 -9.42 -2.87
CA ASP A 147 9.76 -10.34 -2.13
C ASP A 147 9.24 -10.58 -0.70
N TRP A 148 8.14 -11.32 -0.60
CA TRP A 148 7.51 -11.70 0.67
C TRP A 148 8.45 -12.50 1.59
N SER A 149 9.42 -13.20 1.00
CA SER A 149 10.46 -13.96 1.72
C SER A 149 11.56 -13.06 2.29
N LYS A 150 11.57 -11.76 1.93
CA LYS A 150 12.55 -10.78 2.37
C LYS A 150 13.99 -11.23 2.11
N ARG A 151 14.21 -11.93 0.98
CA ARG A 151 15.51 -12.49 0.59
C ARG A 151 16.53 -11.38 0.28
N TYR A 152 16.08 -10.29 -0.32
CA TYR A 152 16.94 -9.20 -0.77
C TYR A 152 16.64 -7.94 0.04
N LYS A 153 17.36 -7.79 1.16
CA LYS A 153 17.45 -6.54 1.92
C LYS A 153 18.57 -5.68 1.33
N ILE A 154 18.25 -4.46 0.95
CA ILE A 154 19.17 -3.53 0.29
C ILE A 154 19.60 -2.36 1.20
N GLY A 155 19.05 -2.26 2.42
CA GLY A 155 19.43 -1.22 3.36
C GLY A 155 18.69 -1.33 4.69
N ASP A 156 19.02 -0.41 5.61
CA ASP A 156 18.41 -0.31 6.94
C ASP A 156 18.31 1.16 7.36
N LEU A 157 17.09 1.69 7.45
CA LEU A 157 16.84 3.10 7.76
C LEU A 157 17.14 3.48 9.23
N ASN A 158 17.46 2.50 10.08
CA ASN A 158 17.99 2.79 11.42
C ASN A 158 19.49 3.14 11.38
N LYS A 159 20.17 2.87 10.26
CA LYS A 159 21.62 3.03 10.08
C LYS A 159 21.97 4.00 8.97
N GLN A 160 21.14 4.06 7.93
CA GLN A 160 21.37 4.82 6.71
C GLN A 160 20.19 5.76 6.47
N SER A 161 20.45 6.91 5.84
CA SER A 161 19.41 7.75 5.27
C SER A 161 18.77 7.08 4.06
N ILE A 162 17.52 7.47 3.74
CA ILE A 162 16.81 6.95 2.57
C ILE A 162 17.55 7.19 1.25
N MET A 163 18.30 8.31 1.14
CA MET A 163 19.07 8.61 -0.07
C MET A 163 20.30 7.73 -0.18
N GLU A 164 21.00 7.46 0.93
CA GLU A 164 22.12 6.53 0.92
C GLU A 164 21.67 5.16 0.44
N VAL A 165 20.55 4.64 0.96
CA VAL A 165 19.99 3.36 0.49
C VAL A 165 19.57 3.42 -0.99
N TRP A 166 18.96 4.52 -1.44
CA TRP A 166 18.45 4.64 -2.81
C TRP A 166 19.53 4.76 -3.87
N THR A 167 20.64 5.45 -3.56
CA THR A 167 21.73 5.71 -4.52
C THR A 167 22.92 4.80 -4.33
N ASP A 168 22.84 3.82 -3.43
CA ASP A 168 23.91 2.85 -3.21
C ASP A 168 24.20 2.09 -4.51
N SER A 169 25.48 1.90 -4.80
CA SER A 169 25.97 1.23 -6.02
C SER A 169 26.60 -0.12 -5.74
N ASP A 170 26.76 -0.49 -4.47
CA ASP A 170 27.32 -1.77 -4.02
C ASP A 170 26.24 -2.87 -3.95
#